data_AF-A0A9J6FPH5-F1
#
_entry.id   AF-A0A9J6FPH5-F1
#
_cell.length_a   1.000
_cell.length_b   1.000
_cell.length_c   1.000
_cell.angle_alpha   90.00
_cell.angle_beta   90.00
_cell.angle_gamma   90.00
#
_symmetry.space_group_name_H-M   'P 1'
#
loop_
_entity.id
_entity.type
_entity.pdbx_description
1 polymer ?
#
loop_
_entity_poly.entity_id
_entity_poly.type
_entity_poly.pdbx_seq_one_letter_code
_entity_poly.pdbx_strand_id
1 'polypeptide(L)'
;MGLYWKRMLYSSADGKALKEVANAPTCSEWGRDGSRLLTGRAFINVVKLRINALPNLTRTKRGRDTVTTCRAGCRTEELLGHILQRCHRTHHVRIQKHDNILDYVVKRLQEFEF
;
A
#
# COMPACT_ATOMS: atom_id res chain seq x y z
N MET A 1 13.00 10.09 -17.19
CA MET A 1 12.70 8.66 -17.41
C MET A 1 11.80 8.55 -18.63
N GLY A 2 12.24 7.88 -19.70
CA GLY A 2 11.49 7.87 -20.98
C GLY A 2 10.07 7.30 -20.85
N LEU A 3 9.14 7.78 -21.68
CA LEU A 3 7.72 7.38 -21.69
C LEU A 3 7.52 5.86 -21.78
N TYR A 4 8.43 5.17 -22.48
CA TYR A 4 8.46 3.71 -22.62
C TYR A 4 8.60 3.00 -21.27
N TRP A 5 9.65 3.31 -20.50
CA TRP A 5 9.91 2.66 -19.20
C TRP A 5 8.81 2.95 -18.17
N LYS A 6 8.22 4.15 -18.21
CA LYS A 6 7.08 4.50 -17.36
C LYS A 6 5.85 3.62 -17.68
N ARG A 7 5.54 3.42 -18.97
CA ARG A 7 4.45 2.53 -19.39
C ARG A 7 4.70 1.08 -19.00
N MET A 8 5.92 0.57 -19.21
CA MET A 8 6.31 -0.79 -18.79
C MET A 8 6.20 -0.99 -17.28
N LEU A 9 6.61 0.00 -16.48
CA LEU A 9 6.48 -0.07 -15.04
C LEU A 9 5.01 -0.19 -14.64
N TYR A 10 4.14 0.68 -15.18
CA TYR A 10 2.72 0.70 -14.83
C TYR A 10 1.92 -0.47 -15.38
N SER A 11 2.41 -1.19 -16.40
CA SER A 11 1.80 -2.45 -16.83
C SER A 11 2.19 -3.63 -15.94
N SER A 12 3.26 -3.51 -15.15
CA SER A 12 3.71 -4.57 -14.24
C SER A 12 2.84 -4.69 -12.98
N ALA A 13 2.81 -5.89 -12.38
CA ALA A 13 2.12 -6.16 -11.11
C ALA A 13 2.53 -5.19 -9.98
N ASP A 14 3.82 -4.87 -9.89
CA ASP A 14 4.38 -4.02 -8.83
C ASP A 14 4.16 -2.52 -9.10
N GLY A 15 4.13 -2.11 -10.37
CA GLY A 15 4.01 -0.70 -10.76
C GLY A 15 2.59 -0.24 -11.09
N LYS A 16 1.64 -1.14 -11.33
CA LYS A 16 0.25 -0.79 -11.67
C LYS A 16 -0.40 0.16 -10.66
N ALA A 17 -0.22 -0.12 -9.36
CA ALA A 17 -0.76 0.74 -8.31
C ALA A 17 0.00 2.07 -8.14
N LEU A 18 1.23 2.18 -8.67
CA LEU A 18 2.02 3.41 -8.60
C LEU A 18 1.59 4.46 -9.63
N LYS A 19 0.79 4.08 -10.64
CA LYS A 19 0.30 5.00 -11.69
C LYS A 19 -0.43 6.20 -11.09
N GLU A 20 -1.28 5.94 -10.10
CA GLU A 20 -2.16 6.94 -9.49
C GLU A 20 -1.50 7.72 -8.35
N VAL A 21 -0.34 7.25 -7.85
CA VAL A 21 0.38 7.94 -6.75
C VAL A 21 0.80 9.35 -7.15
N ALA A 22 1.04 9.58 -8.45
CA ALA A 22 1.34 10.91 -8.98
C ALA A 22 0.20 11.93 -8.76
N ASN A 23 -1.05 11.45 -8.64
CA ASN A 23 -2.22 12.29 -8.42
C ASN A 23 -2.42 12.67 -6.94
N ALA A 24 -1.71 11.99 -6.01
CA ALA A 24 -1.81 12.23 -4.58
C ALA A 24 -0.41 12.17 -3.92
N PRO A 25 0.47 13.17 -4.19
CA PRO A 25 1.87 13.13 -3.74
C PRO A 25 2.00 13.10 -2.21
N THR A 26 1.09 13.79 -1.51
CA THR A 26 1.02 13.87 -0.04
C THR A 26 0.82 12.50 0.62
N CYS A 27 0.13 11.56 -0.03
CA CYS A 27 -0.03 10.18 0.47
C CYS A 27 1.30 9.42 0.60
N SER A 28 2.38 9.95 0.04
CA SER A 28 3.70 9.35 0.02
C SER A 28 4.78 10.22 0.67
N GLU A 29 4.37 11.33 1.28
CA GLU A 29 5.25 12.35 1.84
C GLU A 29 5.92 11.92 3.14
N TRP A 30 5.25 11.08 3.93
CA TRP A 30 5.80 10.43 5.13
C TRP A 30 7.14 9.72 4.88
N GLY A 31 7.43 9.33 3.63
CA GLY A 31 8.70 8.68 3.27
C GLY A 31 9.86 9.64 3.09
N ARG A 32 9.59 10.94 2.97
CA ARG A 32 10.56 12.02 2.77
C ARG A 32 10.60 13.01 3.94
N ASP A 33 9.53 13.07 4.72
CA ASP A 33 9.33 14.00 5.84
C ASP A 33 10.39 13.85 6.95
N GLY A 34 11.13 12.74 7.00
CA GLY A 34 12.25 12.58 7.94
C GLY A 34 11.81 12.51 9.41
N SER A 35 10.51 12.36 9.68
CA SER A 35 10.00 12.24 11.03
C SER A 35 10.64 11.02 11.71
N ARG A 36 11.33 11.25 12.84
CA ARG A 36 12.04 10.22 13.64
C ARG A 36 11.09 9.23 14.33
N LEU A 37 9.83 9.19 13.91
CA LEU A 37 8.76 8.36 14.48
C LEU A 37 8.91 6.88 14.10
N LEU A 38 9.65 6.57 13.03
CA LEU A 38 9.86 5.20 12.58
C LEU A 38 11.27 4.71 12.95
N THR A 39 11.34 3.52 13.54
CA THR A 39 12.61 2.78 13.63
C THR A 39 13.12 2.47 12.23
N GLY A 40 14.44 2.28 12.04
CA GLY A 40 15.01 1.94 10.73
C GLY A 40 14.37 0.68 10.11
N ARG A 41 14.01 -0.30 10.95
CA ARG A 41 13.28 -1.50 10.51
C ARG A 41 11.88 -1.18 10.00
N ALA A 42 11.15 -0.33 10.71
CA ALA A 42 9.82 0.11 10.29
C ALA A 42 9.90 0.91 8.98
N PHE A 43 10.88 1.80 8.85
CA PHE A 43 11.13 2.55 7.62
C PHE A 43 11.35 1.62 6.41
N ILE A 44 12.20 0.59 6.53
CA ILE A 44 12.42 -0.40 5.45
C ILE A 44 11.12 -1.10 5.05
N ASN A 45 10.30 -1.51 6.01
CA ASN A 45 9.03 -2.18 5.72
C ASN A 45 8.02 -1.26 5.02
N VAL A 46 8.01 0.00 5.42
CA VAL A 46 7.18 1.03 4.84
C VAL A 46 7.63 1.36 3.40
N VAL A 47 8.94 1.38 3.12
CA VAL A 47 9.46 1.48 1.74
C VAL A 47 9.00 0.28 0.91
N LYS A 48 9.13 -0.95 1.45
CA LYS A 48 8.64 -2.16 0.77
C LYS A 48 7.15 -2.10 0.48
N LEU A 49 6.34 -1.59 1.41
CA LEU A 49 4.91 -1.36 1.22
C LEU A 49 4.64 -0.42 0.03
N ARG A 50 5.34 0.72 -0.01
CA ARG A 50 5.20 1.73 -1.07
C ARG A 50 5.49 1.17 -2.46
N ILE A 51 6.55 0.39 -2.62
CA ILE A 51 6.97 -0.13 -3.94
C ILE A 51 6.35 -1.50 -4.27
N ASN A 52 5.31 -1.91 -3.54
CA ASN A 52 4.66 -3.23 -3.67
C ASN A 52 5.62 -4.43 -3.50
N ALA A 53 6.67 -4.27 -2.69
CA ALA A 53 7.70 -5.28 -2.45
C ALA A 53 7.47 -6.18 -1.24
N LEU A 54 6.34 -6.06 -0.57
CA LEU A 54 5.97 -7.01 0.47
C LEU A 54 5.70 -8.40 -0.14
N PRO A 55 6.15 -9.49 0.51
CA PRO A 55 5.92 -10.85 0.02
C PRO A 55 4.42 -11.16 -0.13
N ASN A 56 4.02 -11.48 -1.36
CA ASN A 56 2.70 -11.99 -1.73
C ASN A 56 2.88 -13.06 -2.82
N LEU A 57 1.86 -13.89 -3.09
CA LEU A 57 2.01 -14.98 -4.05
C LEU A 57 2.38 -14.47 -5.45
N THR A 58 1.68 -13.45 -5.97
CA THR A 58 1.96 -12.92 -7.31
C THR A 58 3.42 -12.46 -7.47
N ARG A 59 3.99 -11.84 -6.44
CA ARG A 59 5.39 -11.41 -6.44
C ARG A 59 6.37 -12.57 -6.25
N THR A 60 6.14 -13.42 -5.26
CA THR A 60 7.06 -14.52 -4.89
C THR A 60 7.09 -15.65 -5.93
N LYS A 61 6.03 -15.76 -6.73
CA LYS A 61 5.90 -16.72 -7.83
C LYS A 61 6.16 -16.10 -9.20
N ARG A 62 6.61 -14.84 -9.27
CA ARG A 62 6.97 -14.19 -10.54
C ARG A 62 7.94 -15.08 -11.34
N GLY A 63 7.66 -15.24 -12.63
CA GLY A 63 8.47 -16.07 -13.53
C GLY A 63 8.30 -17.58 -13.34
N ARG A 64 7.33 -18.01 -12.54
CA ARG A 64 6.98 -19.41 -12.33
C ARG A 64 5.55 -19.64 -12.77
N ASP A 65 5.30 -20.72 -13.49
CA ASP A 65 3.95 -21.16 -13.85
C ASP A 65 3.31 -21.86 -12.64
N THR A 66 2.78 -21.07 -11.72
CA THR A 66 2.16 -21.55 -10.48
C THR A 66 0.98 -20.67 -10.10
N VAL A 67 0.07 -21.23 -9.29
CA VAL A 67 -1.12 -20.51 -8.83
C VAL A 67 -0.76 -19.27 -8.00
N THR A 68 -1.27 -18.12 -8.43
CA THR A 68 -1.08 -16.82 -7.77
C THR A 68 -2.37 -16.27 -7.16
N THR A 69 -3.45 -17.05 -7.14
CA THR A 69 -4.73 -16.62 -6.56
C THR A 69 -4.62 -16.34 -5.06
N CYS A 70 -5.43 -15.43 -4.55
CA CYS A 70 -5.42 -15.04 -3.15
C CYS A 70 -5.56 -16.23 -2.19
N ARG A 71 -4.64 -16.34 -1.22
CA ARG A 71 -4.67 -17.38 -0.17
C ARG A 71 -5.89 -17.31 0.73
N ALA A 72 -6.59 -16.18 0.75
CA ALA A 72 -7.82 -16.02 1.51
C ALA A 72 -9.05 -16.60 0.78
N GLY A 73 -8.90 -17.13 -0.44
CA GLY A 73 -10.02 -17.68 -1.24
C GLY A 73 -10.72 -16.65 -2.13
N CYS A 74 -10.14 -15.47 -2.32
CA CYS A 74 -10.68 -14.47 -3.26
C CYS A 74 -10.42 -14.91 -4.71
N ARG A 75 -11.37 -14.64 -5.62
CA ARG A 75 -11.28 -14.93 -7.07
C ARG A 75 -10.44 -13.89 -7.83
N THR A 76 -9.26 -13.59 -7.31
CA THR A 76 -8.32 -12.63 -7.91
C THR A 76 -6.89 -13.02 -7.53
N GLU A 77 -5.92 -12.55 -8.31
CA GLU A 77 -4.50 -12.66 -7.95
C GLU A 77 -4.19 -12.02 -6.60
N GLU A 78 -3.24 -12.60 -5.88
CA GLU A 78 -2.76 -12.13 -4.60
C GLU A 78 -1.77 -10.95 -4.75
N LEU A 79 -2.28 -9.85 -5.29
CA LEU A 79 -1.54 -8.59 -5.33
C LEU A 79 -1.61 -7.88 -3.98
N LEU A 80 -0.57 -7.11 -3.66
CA LEU A 80 -0.56 -6.30 -2.42
C LEU A 80 -1.75 -5.32 -2.38
N GLY A 81 -2.08 -4.69 -3.51
CA GLY A 81 -3.26 -3.84 -3.64
C GLY A 81 -4.57 -4.57 -3.32
N HIS A 82 -4.71 -5.82 -3.75
CA HIS A 82 -5.86 -6.65 -3.36
C HIS A 82 -5.87 -6.91 -1.85
N ILE A 83 -4.76 -7.38 -1.29
CA ILE A 83 -4.64 -7.70 0.14
C ILE A 83 -5.00 -6.47 1.00
N LEU A 84 -4.48 -5.30 0.66
CA LEU A 84 -4.62 -4.11 1.50
C LEU A 84 -5.92 -3.35 1.30
N GLN A 85 -6.53 -3.40 0.11
CA GLN A 85 -7.68 -2.54 -0.21
C GLN A 85 -9.01 -3.30 -0.30
N ARG A 86 -8.99 -4.60 -0.61
CA ARG A 86 -10.22 -5.35 -0.96
C ARG A 86 -10.41 -6.64 -0.19
N CYS A 87 -9.33 -7.38 0.08
CA CYS A 87 -9.40 -8.72 0.65
C CYS A 87 -10.12 -8.74 2.00
N HIS A 88 -11.02 -9.69 2.22
CA HIS A 88 -11.74 -9.80 3.49
C HIS A 88 -10.80 -10.11 4.67
N ARG A 89 -9.64 -10.75 4.41
CA ARG A 89 -8.64 -11.08 5.45
C ARG A 89 -8.11 -9.86 6.21
N THR A 90 -8.14 -8.67 5.60
CA THR A 90 -7.69 -7.40 6.22
C THR A 90 -8.85 -6.45 6.47
N HIS A 91 -10.10 -6.90 6.31
CA HIS A 91 -11.30 -6.07 6.41
C HIS A 91 -11.38 -5.30 7.74
N HIS A 92 -11.28 -6.02 8.86
CA HIS A 92 -11.36 -5.41 10.19
C HIS A 92 -10.22 -4.42 10.44
N VAL A 93 -9.00 -4.74 9.99
CA VAL A 93 -7.84 -3.86 10.14
C VAL A 93 -8.00 -2.59 9.29
N ARG A 94 -8.62 -2.68 8.10
CA ARG A 94 -8.96 -1.49 7.31
C ARG A 94 -9.94 -0.60 8.04
N ILE A 95 -11.02 -1.17 8.57
CA ILE A 95 -12.04 -0.43 9.34
C ILE A 95 -11.38 0.26 10.53
N GLN A 96 -10.65 -0.49 11.35
CA GLN A 96 -9.94 0.06 12.51
C GLN A 96 -8.98 1.20 12.14
N LYS A 97 -8.28 1.10 11.00
CA LYS A 97 -7.42 2.19 10.52
C LYS A 97 -8.24 3.45 10.20
N HIS A 98 -9.40 3.30 9.57
CA HIS A 98 -10.29 4.42 9.27
C HIS A 98 -10.85 5.04 10.56
N ASP A 99 -11.29 4.21 11.50
CA ASP A 99 -11.81 4.65 12.80
C ASP A 99 -10.73 5.43 13.57
N ASN A 100 -9.51 4.92 13.66
CA ASN A 100 -8.40 5.61 14.32
C ASN A 100 -8.08 6.99 13.71
N ILE A 101 -8.22 7.14 12.39
CA ILE A 101 -8.01 8.43 11.71
C ILE A 101 -9.17 9.36 12.02
N LEU A 102 -10.41 8.87 12.01
CA LEU A 102 -11.59 9.64 12.38
C LEU A 102 -11.46 10.15 13.83
N ASP A 103 -11.13 9.29 14.77
CA ASP A 103 -10.94 9.64 16.18
C ASP A 103 -9.85 10.71 16.34
N TYR A 104 -8.72 10.56 15.64
CA TYR A 104 -7.66 11.57 15.64
C TYR A 104 -8.16 12.92 15.12
N VAL A 105 -8.88 12.95 14.00
CA VAL A 105 -9.41 14.18 13.41
C VAL A 105 -10.44 14.82 14.33
N VAL A 106 -11.38 14.04 14.88
CA VAL A 106 -12.41 14.52 15.82
C VAL A 106 -11.75 15.16 17.04
N LYS A 107 -10.79 14.47 17.65
CA LYS A 107 -10.07 15.01 18.81
C LYS A 107 -9.37 16.33 18.49
N ARG A 108 -8.68 16.40 17.35
CA ARG A 108 -7.99 17.64 16.93
C ARG A 108 -8.97 18.78 16.67
N LEU A 109 -10.13 18.51 16.07
CA LEU A 109 -11.16 19.53 15.83
C LEU A 109 -11.74 20.07 17.14
N GLN A 110 -12.03 19.20 18.11
CA GLN A 110 -12.49 19.61 19.43
C GLN A 110 -11.48 20.49 20.18
N GLU A 111 -10.18 20.24 20.00
CA GLU A 111 -9.10 21.08 20.54
C GLU A 111 -9.02 22.47 19.88
N PHE A 112 -9.62 22.68 18.69
CA PHE A 112 -9.65 23.98 18.01
C PHE A 112 -10.93 24.79 18.28
N GLU A 113 -12.01 24.16 18.77
CA GLU A 113 -13.28 24.84 19.07
C GLU A 113 -13.30 25.55 20.45
N PHE A 114 -12.14 25.66 21.12
CA PHE A 114 -11.92 26.46 22.33
C PHE A 114 -10.57 27.17 22.33
#